data_AF-A0A0G0ENE3-F1
#
_entry.id   AF-A0A0G0ENE3-F1
#
_cell.length_a   1.000
_cell.length_b   1.000
_cell.length_c   1.000
_cell.angle_alpha   90.00
_cell.angle_beta   90.00
_cell.angle_gamma   90.00
#
_symmetry.space_group_name_H-M   'P 1'
#
loop_
_entity.id
_entity.type
_entity.pdbx_description
1 polymer ?
#
loop_
_entity_poly.entity_id
_entity_poly.type
_entity_poly.pdbx_seq_one_letter_code
_entity_poly.pdbx_strand_id
1 'polypeptide(L)'
;GRNLHLGLSAIKRKIIDKNSVFISFASDGMDNTAGAGAIVDKKTIEKIAKLGLNVDDYLERFDSYPVFQKSGDLIITGPTGANVSDLMILLTKK
;
A
#
# COMPACT_ATOMS: atom_id res chain seq x y z
N GLY A 1 1.90 8.76 -3.31
CA GLY A 1 3.20 8.08 -3.19
C GLY A 1 3.32 6.94 -4.17
N ARG A 2 4.54 6.64 -4.60
CA ARG A 2 4.86 5.59 -5.59
C ARG A 2 4.56 4.20 -5.03
N ASN A 3 5.00 3.94 -3.80
CA ASN A 3 4.79 2.67 -3.10
C ASN A 3 3.31 2.43 -2.77
N LEU A 4 2.61 3.47 -2.33
CA LEU A 4 1.17 3.42 -2.10
C LEU A 4 0.40 3.11 -3.39
N HIS A 5 0.76 3.78 -4.49
CA HIS A 5 0.12 3.53 -5.79
C HIS A 5 0.38 2.11 -6.30
N LEU A 6 1.56 1.56 -6.04
CA LEU A 6 1.88 0.16 -6.36
C LEU A 6 1.05 -0.81 -5.51
N GLY A 7 0.90 -0.56 -4.21
CA GLY A 7 0.04 -1.35 -3.33
C GLY A 7 -1.41 -1.39 -3.81
N LEU A 8 -1.97 -0.23 -4.21
CA LEU A 8 -3.32 -0.14 -4.73
C LEU A 8 -3.46 -0.81 -6.11
N SER A 9 -2.42 -0.71 -6.94
CA SER A 9 -2.34 -1.42 -8.23
C SER A 9 -2.32 -2.94 -8.05
N ALA A 10 -1.67 -3.46 -7.00
CA ALA A 10 -1.68 -4.89 -6.69
C ALA A 10 -3.08 -5.41 -6.35
N ILE A 11 -3.89 -4.59 -5.66
CA ILE A 11 -5.32 -4.88 -5.42
C ILE A 11 -6.09 -4.92 -6.74
N LYS A 12 -5.98 -3.86 -7.57
CA LYS A 12 -6.67 -3.79 -8.88
C LYS A 12 -6.33 -4.99 -9.78
N ARG A 13 -5.06 -5.39 -9.80
CA ARG A 13 -4.56 -6.53 -10.59
C ARG A 13 -4.86 -7.90 -9.97
N LYS A 14 -5.51 -7.95 -8.80
CA LYS A 14 -5.87 -9.18 -8.08
C LYS A 14 -4.66 -10.09 -7.81
N ILE A 15 -3.50 -9.50 -7.52
CA ILE A 15 -2.27 -10.24 -7.17
C ILE A 15 -2.36 -10.80 -5.74
N ILE A 16 -3.16 -10.16 -4.88
CA ILE A 16 -3.29 -10.49 -3.47
C ILE A 16 -4.47 -11.44 -3.25
N ASP A 17 -4.22 -12.53 -2.54
CA ASP A 17 -5.22 -13.54 -2.17
C ASP A 17 -5.23 -13.77 -0.64
N LYS A 18 -5.90 -14.83 -0.19
CA LYS A 18 -6.04 -15.14 1.24
C LYS A 18 -4.76 -15.60 1.95
N ASN A 19 -3.72 -15.95 1.19
CA ASN A 19 -2.47 -16.51 1.65
C ASN A 19 -1.25 -15.63 1.29
N SER A 20 -1.47 -14.45 0.73
CA SER A 20 -0.41 -13.53 0.36
C SER A 20 -0.49 -12.20 1.10
N VAL A 21 0.70 -11.63 1.32
CA VAL A 21 0.90 -10.29 1.86
C VAL A 21 1.88 -9.59 0.94
N PHE A 22 1.52 -8.41 0.46
CA PHE A 22 2.39 -7.55 -0.32
C PHE A 22 2.75 -6.30 0.47
N ILE A 23 4.02 -5.92 0.42
CA ILE A 23 4.55 -4.77 1.12
C ILE A 23 5.35 -3.97 0.10
N SER A 24 5.07 -2.67 -0.02
CA SER A 24 5.87 -1.73 -0.80
C SER A 24 6.16 -0.52 0.07
N PHE A 25 7.42 -0.14 0.24
CA PHE A 25 7.78 1.03 1.03
C PHE A 25 9.12 1.66 0.62
N ALA A 26 9.22 2.97 0.83
CA ALA A 26 10.44 3.76 0.67
C ALA A 26 11.33 3.62 1.92
N SER A 27 12.61 3.33 1.71
CA SER A 27 13.57 3.14 2.80
C SER A 27 13.88 4.42 3.59
N ASP A 28 13.66 5.60 3.00
CA ASP A 28 13.76 6.91 3.66
C ASP A 28 12.60 7.22 4.62
N GLY A 29 11.58 6.35 4.63
CA GLY A 29 10.44 6.42 5.51
C GLY A 29 9.31 7.33 5.02
N MET A 30 9.40 7.89 3.81
CA MET A 30 8.41 8.82 3.27
C MET A 30 8.16 8.58 1.78
N ASP A 31 7.02 8.02 1.43
CA ASP A 31 6.60 7.81 0.05
C ASP A 31 5.91 9.06 -0.54
N ASN A 32 6.55 10.23 -0.44
CA ASN A 32 5.96 11.55 -0.74
C ASN A 32 4.65 11.81 0.03
N THR A 33 4.50 11.19 1.19
CA THR A 33 3.36 11.32 2.12
C THR A 33 3.87 11.12 3.54
N ALA A 34 2.99 11.20 4.54
CA ALA A 34 3.33 10.89 5.93
C ALA A 34 3.68 9.39 6.16
N GLY A 35 3.35 8.50 5.21
CA GLY A 35 3.70 7.09 5.28
C GLY A 35 4.85 6.72 4.35
N ALA A 36 5.63 5.73 4.75
CA ALA A 36 6.69 5.11 3.97
C ALA A 36 6.15 4.23 2.84
N GLY A 37 4.90 3.77 2.94
CA GLY A 37 4.31 2.81 2.02
C GLY A 37 3.08 2.13 2.63
N ALA A 38 2.76 0.93 2.16
CA ALA A 38 1.60 0.17 2.64
C ALA A 38 1.88 -1.34 2.75
N ILE A 39 1.17 -1.97 3.67
CA ILE A 39 0.99 -3.42 3.74
C ILE A 39 -0.36 -3.74 3.12
N VAL A 40 -0.40 -4.73 2.24
CA VAL A 40 -1.61 -5.12 1.51
C VAL A 40 -1.84 -6.62 1.66
N ASP A 41 -2.94 -6.97 2.30
CA ASP A 41 -3.41 -8.35 2.42
C ASP A 41 -4.92 -8.46 2.10
N LYS A 42 -5.50 -9.64 2.26
CA LYS A 42 -6.94 -9.85 2.08
C LYS A 42 -7.80 -8.94 2.98
N LYS A 43 -7.36 -8.65 4.21
CA LYS A 43 -8.11 -7.78 5.13
C LYS A 43 -8.08 -6.34 4.65
N THR A 44 -6.98 -5.86 4.08
CA THR A 44 -6.91 -4.55 3.42
C THR A 44 -7.99 -4.42 2.35
N ILE A 45 -8.14 -5.42 1.48
CA ILE A 45 -9.16 -5.43 0.43
C ILE A 45 -10.57 -5.39 1.03
N GLU A 46 -10.83 -6.21 2.06
CA GLU A 46 -12.12 -6.24 2.76
C GLU A 46 -12.45 -4.90 3.44
N LYS A 47 -11.46 -4.23 4.05
CA LYS A 47 -11.65 -2.90 4.66
C LYS A 47 -11.98 -1.85 3.60
N ILE A 48 -11.23 -1.80 2.50
CA ILE A 48 -11.45 -0.86 1.39
C ILE A 48 -12.88 -1.03 0.84
N ALA A 49 -13.31 -2.28 0.63
CA ALA A 49 -14.66 -2.58 0.17
C ALA A 49 -15.74 -2.14 1.19
N LYS A 50 -15.55 -2.44 2.48
CA LYS A 50 -16.46 -2.02 3.56
C LYS A 50 -16.57 -0.49 3.68
N LEU A 51 -15.49 0.23 3.39
CA LEU A 51 -15.44 1.69 3.39
C LEU A 51 -16.03 2.31 2.12
N GLY A 52 -16.43 1.51 1.13
CA GLY A 52 -16.99 1.98 -0.14
C GLY A 52 -15.98 2.75 -1.00
N LEU A 53 -14.68 2.49 -0.83
CA LEU A 53 -13.62 3.21 -1.55
C LEU A 53 -13.42 2.58 -2.94
N ASN A 54 -13.57 3.37 -3.99
CA ASN A 54 -13.38 2.91 -5.37
C ASN A 54 -11.89 2.92 -5.74
N VAL A 55 -11.29 1.73 -5.79
CA VAL A 55 -9.87 1.52 -6.13
C VAL A 55 -9.50 2.13 -7.49
N ASP A 56 -10.39 2.04 -8.50
CA ASP A 56 -10.11 2.54 -9.84
C ASP A 56 -10.07 4.08 -9.87
N ASP A 57 -11.02 4.76 -9.22
CA ASP A 57 -11.04 6.22 -9.10
C ASP A 57 -9.76 6.76 -8.44
N TYR A 58 -9.36 6.15 -7.32
CA TYR A 58 -8.16 6.57 -6.60
C TYR A 58 -6.86 6.30 -7.37
N LEU A 59 -6.83 5.29 -8.25
CA LEU A 59 -5.69 5.05 -9.14
C LEU A 59 -5.66 6.07 -10.28
N GLU A 60 -6.79 6.35 -10.94
CA GLU A 60 -6.86 7.32 -12.04
C GLU A 60 -6.47 8.74 -11.60
N ARG A 61 -6.77 9.10 -10.37
CA ARG A 61 -6.41 10.39 -9.76
C ARG A 61 -5.03 10.43 -9.12
N PHE A 62 -4.27 9.34 -9.15
CA PHE A 62 -2.99 9.19 -8.43
C PHE A 62 -3.08 9.49 -6.92
N ASP A 63 -4.24 9.24 -6.31
CA ASP A 63 -4.60 9.65 -4.96
C ASP A 63 -4.69 8.44 -4.01
N SER A 64 -3.64 7.63 -3.95
CA SER A 64 -3.69 6.36 -3.20
C SER A 64 -3.56 6.53 -1.68
N TYR A 65 -3.11 7.68 -1.19
CA TYR A 65 -2.85 7.90 0.24
C TYR A 65 -4.11 7.83 1.12
N PRO A 66 -5.23 8.50 0.79
CA PRO A 66 -6.46 8.42 1.58
C PRO A 66 -7.01 7.00 1.72
N VAL A 67 -6.76 6.13 0.74
CA VAL A 67 -7.21 4.73 0.79
C VAL A 67 -6.56 4.00 1.95
N PHE A 68 -5.23 3.99 2.01
CA PHE A 68 -4.48 3.32 3.06
C PHE A 68 -4.58 4.03 4.41
N GLN A 69 -4.76 5.35 4.41
CA GLN A 69 -5.05 6.11 5.62
C GLN A 69 -6.37 5.66 6.26
N LYS A 70 -7.44 5.54 5.47
CA LYS A 70 -8.76 5.13 5.96
C LYS A 70 -8.82 3.64 6.29
N SER A 71 -8.08 2.79 5.56
CA SER A 71 -8.02 1.35 5.86
C SER A 71 -7.08 1.02 7.03
N GLY A 72 -6.21 1.96 7.42
CA GLY A 72 -5.25 1.80 8.51
C GLY A 72 -4.11 0.84 8.15
N ASP A 73 -3.74 0.76 6.87
CA ASP A 73 -2.71 -0.16 6.37
C ASP A 73 -1.46 0.58 5.87
N LEU A 74 -1.30 1.85 6.27
CA LEU A 74 -0.08 2.63 6.05
C LEU A 74 1.08 2.11 6.91
N ILE A 75 2.28 2.10 6.33
CA ILE A 75 3.52 1.91 7.06
C ILE A 75 4.01 3.28 7.51
N ILE A 76 3.99 3.54 8.82
CA ILE A 76 4.48 4.78 9.42
C ILE A 76 5.78 4.49 10.17
N THR A 77 6.91 4.91 9.60
CA THR A 77 8.23 4.82 10.25
C THR A 77 8.71 6.17 10.78
N GLY A 78 8.22 7.27 10.20
CA GLY A 78 8.91 8.56 10.24
C GLY A 78 10.19 8.56 9.39
N PRO A 79 10.90 9.69 9.30
CA PRO A 79 12.17 9.77 8.59
C PRO A 79 13.19 8.80 9.20
N THR A 80 13.73 7.90 8.39
CA THR A 80 14.67 6.86 8.87
C THR A 80 16.13 7.34 8.91
N GLY A 81 16.45 8.41 8.17
CA GLY A 81 17.80 8.95 8.04
C GLY A 81 18.70 8.19 7.04
N ALA A 82 18.17 7.21 6.31
CA ALA A 82 18.89 6.48 5.27
C ALA A 82 18.00 6.30 4.02
N ASN A 83 18.58 6.34 2.82
CA ASN A 83 17.84 6.14 1.57
C ASN A 83 18.61 5.18 0.65
N VAL A 84 18.06 3.97 0.50
CA VAL A 84 18.51 2.91 -0.40
C VAL A 84 17.38 2.47 -1.35
N SER A 85 16.59 3.44 -1.83
CA SER A 85 15.45 3.23 -2.75
C SER A 85 14.20 2.61 -2.08
N ASP A 86 13.31 2.07 -2.92
CA ASP A 86 12.06 1.42 -2.55
C ASP A 86 12.26 -0.11 -2.44
N LEU A 87 11.57 -0.74 -1.48
CA LEU A 87 11.56 -2.19 -1.30
C LEU A 87 10.15 -2.75 -1.55
N MET A 88 10.08 -3.84 -2.32
CA MET A 88 8.84 -4.57 -2.61
C MET A 88 8.99 -6.03 -2.19
N ILE A 89 8.08 -6.50 -1.33
CA ILE A 89 8.10 -7.85 -0.77
C ILE A 89 6.74 -8.49 -1.03
N LEU A 90 6.73 -9.65 -1.68
CA LEU A 90 5.56 -10.51 -1.79
C LEU A 90 5.82 -11.78 -0.99
N LEU A 91 5.10 -11.96 0.12
CA LEU A 91 5.11 -13.18 0.90
C LEU A 91 3.90 -14.02 0.52
N THR A 92 4.12 -15.30 0.21
CA THR A 92 3.05 -16.26 -0.09
C THR A 92 3.30 -17.58 0.64
N LYS A 93 2.21 -18.29 0.98
CA LYS A 93 2.30 -19.65 1.49
C LYS A 93 2.67 -20.61 0.34
N LYS A 94 3.56 -21.57 0.62
CA LYS A 94 3.89 -22.67 -0.30
C LYS A 94 2.65 -23.52 -0.61
#